data_AF-A0A261Q9D6-F1
#
_entry.id   AF-A0A261Q9D6-F1
#
_cell.length_a   1.000
_cell.length_b   1.000
_cell.length_c   1.000
_cell.angle_alpha   90.00
_cell.angle_beta   90.00
_cell.angle_gamma   90.00
#
_symmetry.space_group_name_H-M   'P 1'
#
loop_
_entity.id
_entity.type
_entity.pdbx_description
1 polymer ?
#
loop_
_entity_poly.entity_id
_entity_poly.type
_entity_poly.pdbx_seq_one_letter_code
_entity_poly.pdbx_strand_id
1 'polypeptide(L)'
;MEYKDEASTWLWMKRILVNECLMELRRSANFTMVPEQEAAEQSFDYNIIDEIAAETIHTLIAELPIGYRTVFNLVALEGYSHAEVAEQLQISEGTSKSQLNKARQLLQKKLQTLGYAAHIR
;
A
#
# COMPACT_ATOMS: atom_id res chain seq x y z
N MET A 1 -21.44 32.99 2.61
CA MET A 1 -20.51 32.36 3.58
C MET A 1 -20.87 30.88 3.64
N GLU A 2 -19.91 30.02 4.02
CA GLU A 2 -20.07 28.57 4.27
C GLU A 2 -19.94 27.63 3.05
N TYR A 3 -18.69 27.24 2.75
CA TYR A 3 -18.34 26.09 1.91
C TYR A 3 -17.14 25.30 2.51
N LYS A 4 -16.96 25.41 3.83
CA LYS A 4 -15.81 24.82 4.55
C LYS A 4 -16.15 23.56 5.35
N ASP A 5 -17.43 23.21 5.50
CA ASP A 5 -17.84 22.14 6.40
C ASP A 5 -17.80 20.75 5.72
N GLU A 6 -18.31 20.62 4.49
CA GLU A 6 -18.43 19.32 3.80
C GLU A 6 -17.09 18.57 3.61
N ALA A 7 -16.02 19.30 3.28
CA ALA A 7 -14.69 18.70 3.12
C ALA A 7 -14.13 18.17 4.45
N SER A 8 -14.41 18.87 5.55
CA SER A 8 -14.03 18.44 6.90
C SER A 8 -14.90 17.26 7.36
N THR A 9 -16.19 17.24 7.02
CA THR A 9 -17.08 16.11 7.32
C THR A 9 -16.64 14.86 6.56
N TRP A 10 -16.34 14.98 5.25
CA TRP A 10 -15.83 13.89 4.42
C TRP A 10 -14.53 13.31 4.98
N LEU A 11 -13.58 14.17 5.38
CA LEU A 11 -12.31 13.73 5.93
C LEU A 11 -12.47 13.01 7.28
N TRP A 12 -13.39 13.47 8.13
CA TRP A 12 -13.73 12.83 9.39
C TRP A 12 -14.42 11.48 9.20
N MET A 13 -15.39 11.39 8.29
CA MET A 13 -16.04 10.11 7.95
C MET A 13 -15.05 9.13 7.33
N LYS A 14 -14.17 9.60 6.43
CA LYS A 14 -13.10 8.78 5.83
C LYS A 14 -12.18 8.23 6.92
N ARG A 15 -11.81 9.06 7.92
CA ARG A 15 -11.04 8.61 9.09
C ARG A 15 -11.77 7.53 9.88
N ILE A 16 -13.06 7.68 10.16
CA ILE A 16 -13.86 6.66 10.87
C ILE A 16 -13.92 5.36 10.09
N LEU A 17 -14.25 5.44 8.80
CA LEU A 17 -14.35 4.27 7.93
C LEU A 17 -13.02 3.51 7.87
N VAL A 18 -11.92 4.23 7.64
CA VAL A 18 -10.57 3.67 7.64
C VAL A 18 -10.26 3.03 8.99
N ASN A 19 -10.51 3.71 10.11
CA ASN A 19 -10.27 3.18 11.45
C ASN A 19 -11.05 1.88 11.72
N GLU A 20 -12.32 1.82 11.32
CA GLU A 20 -13.18 0.65 11.50
C GLU A 20 -12.68 -0.54 10.66
N CYS A 21 -12.37 -0.31 9.37
CA CYS A 21 -11.78 -1.33 8.51
C CYS A 21 -10.45 -1.84 9.07
N LEU A 22 -9.60 -0.94 9.59
CA LEU A 22 -8.33 -1.31 10.20
C LEU A 22 -8.50 -2.16 11.46
N MET A 23 -9.48 -1.83 12.30
CA MET A 23 -9.79 -2.60 13.49
C MET A 23 -10.18 -4.04 13.12
N GLU A 24 -11.01 -4.22 12.10
CA GLU A 24 -11.39 -5.56 11.66
C GLU A 24 -10.26 -6.34 10.95
N LEU A 25 -9.37 -5.65 10.23
CA LEU A 25 -8.18 -6.28 9.67
C LEU A 25 -7.24 -6.79 10.78
N ARG A 26 -7.10 -6.05 11.89
CA ARG A 26 -6.30 -6.51 13.05
C ARG A 26 -6.90 -7.72 13.74
N ARG A 27 -8.23 -7.78 13.86
CA ARG A 27 -8.91 -8.95 14.43
C ARG A 27 -8.64 -10.22 13.62
N SER A 28 -8.51 -10.05 12.30
CA SER A 28 -8.46 -11.16 11.34
C SER A 28 -7.06 -11.64 10.98
N ALA A 29 -6.01 -10.84 11.19
CA ALA A 29 -4.67 -11.15 10.71
C ALA A 29 -3.63 -11.22 11.84
N ASN A 30 -3.22 -12.44 12.18
CA ASN A 30 -1.92 -12.68 12.80
C ASN A 30 -0.84 -12.26 11.80
N PHE A 31 -0.12 -11.19 12.13
CA PHE A 31 0.93 -10.58 11.29
C PHE A 31 2.11 -11.55 11.10
N THR A 32 2.01 -12.44 10.12
CA THR A 32 3.06 -13.41 9.83
C THR A 32 4.07 -12.81 8.83
N MET A 33 5.35 -12.83 9.22
CA MET A 33 6.48 -12.36 8.40
C MET A 33 6.95 -13.52 7.50
N VAL A 34 6.90 -13.33 6.17
CA VAL A 34 7.18 -14.40 5.19
C VAL A 34 8.62 -14.29 4.64
N PRO A 35 9.36 -15.41 4.45
CA PRO A 35 10.71 -15.42 3.89
C PRO A 35 10.73 -15.44 2.35
N GLU A 36 11.92 -15.16 1.81
CA GLU A 36 12.22 -14.76 0.43
C GLU A 36 12.54 -15.93 -0.53
N GLN A 37 12.13 -15.82 -1.80
CA GLN A 37 12.60 -16.71 -2.89
C GLN A 37 12.65 -16.00 -4.26
N GLU A 38 13.50 -16.50 -5.17
CA GLU A 38 14.00 -15.88 -6.42
C GLU A 38 13.35 -16.45 -7.70
N ALA A 39 13.20 -15.64 -8.77
CA ALA A 39 13.70 -15.90 -10.16
C ALA A 39 12.94 -15.19 -11.33
N ALA A 40 13.76 -14.77 -12.32
CA ALA A 40 13.65 -14.80 -13.80
C ALA A 40 12.69 -13.89 -14.63
N GLU A 41 13.18 -13.45 -15.80
CA GLU A 41 12.74 -12.33 -16.66
C GLU A 41 12.13 -12.76 -18.03
N GLN A 42 11.09 -12.07 -18.53
CA GLN A 42 10.64 -12.02 -19.95
C GLN A 42 9.97 -10.66 -20.28
N SER A 43 9.92 -10.26 -21.57
CA SER A 43 9.56 -8.90 -22.06
C SER A 43 8.31 -8.86 -22.96
N PHE A 44 7.47 -7.80 -22.87
CA PHE A 44 6.28 -7.54 -23.71
C PHE A 44 6.05 -6.03 -24.00
N ASP A 45 5.12 -5.71 -24.94
CA ASP A 45 4.95 -4.49 -25.77
C ASP A 45 3.97 -3.41 -25.22
N TYR A 46 4.27 -2.12 -25.45
CA TYR A 46 4.10 -0.92 -24.59
C TYR A 46 2.71 -0.27 -24.40
N ASN A 47 1.75 -0.38 -25.32
CA ASN A 47 0.51 0.43 -25.25
C ASN A 47 -0.66 -0.26 -24.53
N ILE A 48 -0.68 -1.60 -24.51
CA ILE A 48 -1.58 -2.40 -23.68
C ILE A 48 -1.03 -2.40 -22.23
N ILE A 49 0.26 -2.08 -22.06
CA ILE A 49 0.94 -2.05 -20.77
C ILE A 49 0.35 -1.02 -19.83
N ASP A 50 -0.11 0.16 -20.26
CA ASP A 50 -0.51 1.19 -19.27
C ASP A 50 -1.81 0.84 -18.50
N GLU A 51 -2.85 0.34 -19.19
CA GLU A 51 -4.07 -0.15 -18.52
C GLU A 51 -3.82 -1.47 -17.78
N ILE A 52 -3.09 -2.41 -18.41
CA ILE A 52 -2.67 -3.64 -17.73
C ILE A 52 -1.80 -3.32 -16.52
N ALA A 53 -0.96 -2.30 -16.56
CA ALA A 53 -0.04 -1.92 -15.49
C ALA A 53 -0.82 -1.38 -14.30
N ALA A 54 -1.87 -0.60 -14.50
CA ALA A 54 -2.70 -0.11 -13.40
C ALA A 54 -3.41 -1.26 -12.66
N GLU A 55 -4.05 -2.17 -13.40
CA GLU A 55 -4.71 -3.36 -12.84
C GLU A 55 -3.69 -4.33 -12.22
N THR A 56 -2.53 -4.49 -12.87
CA THR A 56 -1.40 -5.28 -12.35
C THR A 56 -0.92 -4.68 -11.03
N ILE A 57 -0.63 -3.38 -10.97
CA ILE A 57 -0.18 -2.69 -9.74
C ILE A 57 -1.22 -2.88 -8.63
N HIS A 58 -2.50 -2.72 -8.92
CA HIS A 58 -3.55 -2.92 -7.93
C HIS A 58 -3.56 -4.37 -7.42
N THR A 59 -3.38 -5.35 -8.31
CA THR A 59 -3.27 -6.77 -7.95
C THR A 59 -2.04 -7.03 -7.08
N LEU A 60 -0.88 -6.48 -7.44
CA LEU A 60 0.36 -6.62 -6.68
C LEU A 60 0.24 -6.01 -5.27
N ILE A 61 -0.43 -4.86 -5.14
CA ILE A 61 -0.73 -4.24 -3.84
C ILE A 61 -1.67 -5.14 -3.04
N ALA A 62 -2.69 -5.73 -3.67
CA ALA A 62 -3.62 -6.64 -3.00
C ALA A 62 -2.93 -7.90 -2.47
N GLU A 63 -1.88 -8.40 -3.12
CA GLU A 63 -1.09 -9.56 -2.67
C GLU A 63 -0.11 -9.27 -1.52
N LEU A 64 0.10 -8.00 -1.16
CA LEU A 64 1.00 -7.67 -0.06
C LEU A 64 0.46 -8.21 1.27
N PRO A 65 1.35 -8.65 2.19
CA PRO A 65 0.99 -8.92 3.56
C PRO A 65 0.22 -7.73 4.16
N ILE A 66 -0.80 -8.04 4.97
CA ILE A 66 -1.83 -7.07 5.35
C ILE A 66 -1.26 -5.75 5.88
N GLY A 67 -0.23 -5.79 6.72
CA GLY A 67 0.37 -4.58 7.24
C GLY A 67 1.14 -3.76 6.24
N TYR A 68 1.88 -4.44 5.35
CA TYR A 68 2.63 -3.78 4.30
C TYR A 68 1.65 -3.07 3.36
N ARG A 69 0.57 -3.76 2.96
CA ARG A 69 -0.53 -3.21 2.16
C ARG A 69 -1.16 -2.00 2.84
N THR A 70 -1.53 -2.15 4.10
CA THR A 70 -2.18 -1.11 4.88
C THR A 70 -1.32 0.14 5.02
N VAL A 71 -0.06 -0.01 5.45
CA VAL A 71 0.86 1.11 5.61
C VAL A 71 1.19 1.74 4.26
N PHE A 72 1.36 0.94 3.21
CA PHE A 72 1.59 1.44 1.85
C PHE A 72 0.42 2.31 1.39
N ASN A 73 -0.82 1.85 1.51
CA ASN A 73 -1.99 2.62 1.10
C ASN A 73 -2.11 3.93 1.88
N LEU A 74 -1.95 3.89 3.21
CA LEU A 74 -2.07 5.08 4.05
C LEU A 74 -0.98 6.11 3.75
N VAL A 75 0.29 5.70 3.57
CA VAL A 75 1.38 6.66 3.36
C VAL A 75 1.50 7.07 1.89
N ALA A 76 1.53 6.12 0.96
CA ALA A 76 1.88 6.37 -0.43
C ALA A 76 0.69 6.82 -1.30
N LEU A 77 -0.52 6.37 -1.00
CA LEU A 77 -1.72 6.73 -1.78
C LEU A 77 -2.53 7.83 -1.09
N GLU A 78 -2.69 7.73 0.22
CA GLU A 78 -3.53 8.63 1.01
C GLU A 78 -2.75 9.82 1.62
N GLY A 79 -1.42 9.77 1.61
CA GLY A 79 -0.55 10.88 2.03
C GLY A 79 -0.43 11.09 3.54
N TYR A 80 -0.83 10.12 4.37
CA TYR A 80 -0.66 10.20 5.82
C TYR A 80 0.83 10.16 6.20
N SER A 81 1.18 10.89 7.25
CA SER A 81 2.50 10.81 7.86
C SER A 81 2.70 9.48 8.61
N HIS A 82 3.96 9.07 8.78
CA HIS A 82 4.26 7.86 9.57
C HIS A 82 3.79 7.98 11.03
N ALA A 83 3.75 9.20 11.57
CA ALA A 83 3.25 9.46 12.92
C ALA A 83 1.73 9.21 13.02
N GLU A 84 0.94 9.74 12.08
CA GLU A 84 -0.51 9.51 12.02
C GLU A 84 -0.83 8.03 11.83
N VAL A 85 -0.10 7.35 10.94
CA VAL A 85 -0.26 5.90 10.72
C VAL A 85 0.11 5.10 11.97
N ALA A 86 1.16 5.49 12.69
CA ALA A 86 1.58 4.84 13.93
C ALA A 86 0.48 4.93 15.01
N GLU A 87 -0.11 6.12 15.17
CA GLU A 87 -1.23 6.35 16.10
C GLU A 87 -2.47 5.55 15.69
N GLN A 88 -2.89 5.65 14.43
CA GLN A 88 -4.05 4.93 13.91
C GLN A 88 -3.87 3.41 14.04
N LEU A 89 -2.69 2.90 13.68
CA LEU A 89 -2.39 1.47 13.66
C LEU A 89 -1.96 0.90 15.02
N GLN A 90 -1.75 1.73 16.04
CA GLN A 90 -1.18 1.35 17.34
C GLN A 90 0.12 0.54 17.17
N ILE A 91 1.00 1.03 16.29
CA ILE A 91 2.35 0.50 16.04
C ILE A 91 3.38 1.61 16.26
N SER A 92 4.68 1.28 16.28
CA SER A 92 5.71 2.33 16.32
C SER A 92 5.86 3.02 14.96
N GLU A 93 6.27 4.29 14.96
CA GLU A 93 6.62 5.01 13.72
C GLU A 93 7.73 4.29 12.94
N GLY A 94 8.70 3.68 13.65
CA GLY A 94 9.73 2.83 13.05
C GLY A 94 9.15 1.59 12.36
N THR A 95 8.10 0.98 12.94
CA THR A 95 7.36 -0.12 12.31
C THR A 95 6.66 0.35 11.04
N SER A 96 6.00 1.52 11.05
CA SER A 96 5.39 2.11 9.86
C SER A 96 6.42 2.34 8.74
N LYS A 97 7.57 2.95 9.05
CA LYS A 97 8.67 3.13 8.08
C LYS A 97 9.19 1.80 7.52
N SER A 98 9.41 0.82 8.39
CA SER A 98 9.90 -0.51 7.99
C SER A 98 8.88 -1.25 7.10
N GLN A 99 7.60 -1.21 7.45
CA GLN A 99 6.54 -1.84 6.65
C GLN A 99 6.39 -1.18 5.28
N LEU A 100 6.48 0.15 5.19
CA LEU A 100 6.47 0.86 3.91
C LEU A 100 7.66 0.48 3.03
N ASN A 101 8.86 0.42 3.61
CA ASN A 101 10.06 0.03 2.87
C ASN A 101 9.96 -1.42 2.37
N LYS A 102 9.48 -2.35 3.19
CA LYS A 102 9.24 -3.74 2.78
C LYS A 102 8.17 -3.85 1.69
N ALA A 103 7.08 -3.07 1.80
CA ALA A 103 6.06 -3.00 0.75
C ALA A 103 6.64 -2.57 -0.59
N ARG A 104 7.45 -1.49 -0.61
CA ARG A 104 8.12 -0.99 -1.82
C ARG A 104 9.06 -2.02 -2.42
N GLN A 105 9.88 -2.68 -1.59
CA GLN A 105 10.80 -3.73 -2.05
C GLN A 105 10.04 -4.92 -2.67
N LEU A 106 8.95 -5.38 -2.05
CA LEU A 106 8.12 -6.45 -2.56
C LEU A 106 7.45 -6.08 -3.89
N LEU A 107 6.87 -4.88 -3.98
CA LEU A 107 6.26 -4.39 -5.22
C LEU A 107 7.30 -4.24 -6.33
N GLN A 108 8.46 -3.65 -6.03
CA GLN A 108 9.56 -3.51 -6.98
C GLN A 108 10.03 -4.89 -7.49
N LYS A 109 10.21 -5.87 -6.60
CA LYS A 109 10.59 -7.24 -6.96
C LYS A 109 9.53 -7.90 -7.85
N LYS A 110 8.24 -7.77 -7.49
CA LYS A 110 7.13 -8.29 -8.30
C LYS A 110 7.06 -7.65 -9.69
N LEU A 111 7.23 -6.33 -9.77
CA LEU A 111 7.29 -5.60 -11.04
C LEU A 111 8.48 -6.05 -11.89
N GLN A 112 9.65 -6.29 -11.28
CA GLN A 112 10.83 -6.82 -11.97
C GLN A 112 10.59 -8.23 -12.52
N THR A 113 10.01 -9.14 -11.72
CA THR A 113 9.62 -10.49 -12.18
C THR A 113 8.65 -10.43 -13.36
N LEU A 114 7.76 -9.44 -13.38
CA LEU A 114 6.82 -9.23 -14.48
C LEU A 114 7.42 -8.50 -15.69
N GLY A 115 8.72 -8.17 -15.68
CA GLY A 115 9.41 -7.54 -16.81
C GLY A 115 9.28 -6.00 -16.88
N TYR A 116 8.68 -5.35 -15.89
CA TYR A 116 8.46 -3.89 -15.88
C TYR A 116 9.69 -3.06 -15.45
N ALA A 117 10.82 -3.72 -15.17
CA ALA A 117 12.05 -3.08 -14.68
C ALA A 117 12.64 -2.01 -15.62
N ALA A 118 12.28 -2.03 -16.91
CA ALA A 118 12.80 -1.11 -17.92
C ALA A 118 12.25 0.34 -17.83
N HIS A 119 11.17 0.58 -17.05
CA HIS A 119 10.43 1.86 -17.05
C HIS A 119 10.75 2.83 -15.92
N ILE A 120 11.48 2.40 -14.89
CA ILE A 120 11.71 3.20 -13.69
C ILE A 120 13.15 3.71 -13.72
N ARG A 121 13.38 4.80 -14.46
CA ARG A 121 14.62 5.58 -14.41
C ARG A 121 14.31 7.04 -14.16
#